data_AF-A0A1Z9LJ90-F1
#
_entry.id   AF-A0A1Z9LJ90-F1
#
_cell.length_a   1.000
_cell.length_b   1.000
_cell.length_c   1.000
_cell.angle_alpha   90.00
_cell.angle_beta   90.00
_cell.angle_gamma   90.00
#
_symmetry.space_group_name_H-M   'P 1'
#
loop_
_entity.id
_entity.type
_entity.pdbx_description
1 polymer ?
#
loop_
_entity_poly.entity_id
_entity_poly.type
_entity_poly.pdbx_seq_one_letter_code
_entity_poly.pdbx_strand_id
1 'polypeptide(L)'
;MAENLLQSQKDEWRDHVLSEIVNFLSENKDLIHARYFEQGEGRISREVIEEVGLMDFELAITFLEDKPKGFGLGLGFFKANLIR
;
A
#
# COMPACT_ATOMS: atom_id res chain seq x y z
N MET A 1 12.51 12.63 -28.36
CA MET A 1 13.24 11.36 -28.12
C MET A 1 13.66 11.20 -26.66
N ALA A 2 14.32 12.20 -26.04
CA ALA A 2 14.71 12.13 -24.62
C ALA A 2 13.52 12.06 -23.63
N GLU A 3 12.42 12.76 -23.91
CA GLU A 3 11.20 12.71 -23.06
C GLU A 3 10.54 11.33 -23.04
N ASN A 4 10.48 10.63 -24.19
CA ASN A 4 9.92 9.28 -24.26
C ASN A 4 10.80 8.27 -23.51
N LEU A 5 12.13 8.45 -23.53
CA LEU A 5 13.05 7.61 -22.76
C LEU A 5 12.87 7.86 -21.25
N LEU A 6 12.78 9.12 -20.83
CA LEU A 6 12.55 9.47 -19.43
C LEU A 6 11.20 8.93 -18.92
N GLN A 7 10.16 9.00 -19.74
CA GLN A 7 8.85 8.45 -19.40
C GLN A 7 8.91 6.92 -19.27
N SER A 8 9.56 6.23 -20.19
CA SER A 8 9.77 4.78 -20.12
C SER A 8 10.51 4.35 -18.85
N GLN A 9 11.52 5.11 -18.42
CA GLN A 9 12.26 4.84 -17.19
C GLN A 9 11.43 5.11 -15.93
N LYS A 10 10.59 6.16 -15.96
CA LYS A 10 9.63 6.43 -14.88
C LYS A 10 8.60 5.29 -14.74
N ASP A 11 8.10 4.79 -15.87
CA ASP A 11 7.14 3.68 -15.88
C ASP A 11 7.76 2.38 -15.37
N GLU A 12 8.99 2.05 -15.81
CA GLU A 12 9.74 0.89 -15.29
C GLU A 12 9.95 0.96 -13.78
N TRP A 13 10.37 2.13 -13.27
CA TRP A 13 10.54 2.34 -11.83
C TRP A 13 9.21 2.21 -11.07
N ARG A 14 8.13 2.80 -11.59
CA ARG A 14 6.79 2.70 -10.99
C ARG A 14 6.34 1.25 -10.88
N ASP A 15 6.51 0.48 -11.96
CA ASP A 15 6.06 -0.91 -12.02
C ASP A 15 6.89 -1.80 -11.07
N HIS A 16 8.20 -1.56 -10.97
CA HIS A 16 9.07 -2.22 -9.99
C HIS A 16 8.60 -1.95 -8.55
N VAL A 17 8.40 -0.68 -8.17
CA VAL A 17 7.96 -0.33 -6.82
C VAL A 17 6.58 -0.90 -6.50
N LEU A 18 5.65 -0.88 -7.45
CA LEU A 18 4.34 -1.51 -7.28
C LEU A 18 4.46 -3.02 -7.03
N SER A 19 5.29 -3.71 -7.82
CA SER A 19 5.54 -5.14 -7.65
C SER A 19 6.11 -5.46 -6.28
N GLU A 20 7.10 -4.70 -5.81
CA GLU A 20 7.71 -4.92 -4.49
C GLU A 20 6.69 -4.78 -3.35
N ILE A 21 5.80 -3.78 -3.42
CA ILE A 21 4.77 -3.57 -2.39
C ILE A 21 3.73 -4.68 -2.42
N VAL A 22 3.27 -5.07 -3.61
CA VAL A 22 2.30 -6.16 -3.75
C VAL A 22 2.89 -7.47 -3.24
N ASN A 23 4.14 -7.77 -3.60
CA ASN A 23 4.85 -8.95 -3.13
C ASN A 23 4.98 -8.92 -1.60
N PHE A 24 5.44 -7.80 -1.03
CA PHE A 24 5.56 -7.65 0.42
C PHE A 24 4.24 -7.87 1.14
N LEU A 25 3.14 -7.25 0.68
CA LEU A 25 1.82 -7.41 1.29
C LEU A 25 1.30 -8.85 1.15
N SER A 26 1.56 -9.50 0.02
CA SER A 26 1.17 -10.90 -0.21
C SER A 26 1.92 -11.85 0.72
N GLU A 27 3.24 -11.70 0.84
CA GLU A 27 4.10 -12.54 1.67
C GLU A 27 3.85 -12.32 3.16
N ASN A 28 3.48 -11.11 3.56
CA ASN A 28 3.32 -10.73 4.97
C ASN A 28 1.85 -10.68 5.44
N LYS A 29 0.88 -11.08 4.61
CA LYS A 29 -0.56 -11.02 4.94
C LYS A 29 -0.89 -11.63 6.30
N ASP A 30 -0.48 -12.88 6.51
CA ASP A 30 -0.76 -13.59 7.76
C ASP A 30 -0.06 -12.96 8.96
N LEU A 31 1.14 -12.42 8.76
CA LEU A 31 1.88 -11.72 9.81
C LEU A 31 1.23 -10.38 10.18
N ILE A 32 0.70 -9.64 9.20
CA ILE A 32 -0.04 -8.40 9.42
C ILE A 32 -1.28 -8.69 10.27
N HIS A 33 -2.01 -9.75 9.95
CA HIS A 33 -3.17 -10.18 10.74
C HIS A 33 -2.75 -10.63 12.14
N ALA A 34 -1.71 -11.47 12.26
CA ALA A 34 -1.24 -11.97 13.55
C ALA A 34 -0.85 -10.83 14.51
N ARG A 35 -0.13 -9.81 13.99
CA ARG A 35 0.29 -8.64 14.80
C ARG A 35 -0.87 -7.86 15.41
N TYR A 36 -2.02 -7.79 14.74
CA TYR A 36 -3.22 -7.14 15.29
C TYR A 36 -3.69 -7.82 16.60
N PHE A 37 -3.59 -9.14 16.67
CA PHE A 37 -3.97 -9.91 17.85
C PHE A 37 -2.86 -9.88 18.92
N GLU A 38 -1.59 -9.92 18.52
CA GLU A 38 -0.45 -9.90 19.45
C GLU A 38 -0.28 -8.56 20.18
N GLN A 39 -0.62 -7.44 19.54
CA GLN A 39 -0.48 -6.11 20.13
C GLN A 39 -1.57 -5.79 21.16
N GLY A 40 -2.54 -6.69 21.39
CA GLY A 40 -3.63 -6.48 22.33
C GLY A 40 -4.58 -5.33 21.94
N GLU A 41 -4.43 -4.76 20.74
CA GLU A 41 -5.34 -3.78 20.16
C GLU A 41 -6.63 -4.44 19.64
N GLY A 42 -6.59 -5.75 19.40
CA GLY A 42 -7.72 -6.55 18.95
C GLY A 42 -8.80 -6.75 20.01
N ARG A 43 -9.87 -5.94 19.94
CA ARG A 43 -11.13 -6.23 20.65
C ARG A 43 -11.96 -7.34 19.96
N ILE A 44 -11.58 -7.73 18.75
CA ILE A 44 -12.32 -8.65 17.88
C ILE A 44 -11.44 -9.87 17.63
N SER A 45 -11.99 -11.07 17.80
CA SER A 45 -11.26 -12.32 17.54
C SER A 45 -11.12 -12.59 16.04
N ARG A 46 -10.16 -13.44 15.68
CA ARG A 46 -9.91 -13.80 14.28
C ARG A 46 -11.12 -14.45 13.62
N GLU A 47 -11.78 -15.33 14.35
CA GLU A 47 -12.98 -16.05 13.90
C GLU A 47 -14.09 -15.07 13.55
N VAL A 48 -14.29 -14.02 14.36
CA VAL A 48 -15.30 -12.98 14.08
C VAL A 48 -14.93 -12.14 12.86
N ILE A 49 -13.64 -11.84 12.67
CA ILE A 49 -13.17 -11.11 11.48
C ILE A 49 -13.42 -11.91 10.20
N GLU A 50 -13.21 -13.22 10.24
CA GLU A 50 -13.43 -14.14 9.12
C GLU A 50 -14.92 -14.41 8.86
N GLU A 51 -15.71 -14.74 9.90
CA GLU A 51 -17.13 -15.12 9.76
C GLU A 51 -18.04 -13.95 9.35
N VAL A 52 -17.77 -12.75 9.87
CA VAL A 52 -18.61 -11.56 9.63
C VAL A 52 -18.15 -10.78 8.39
N GLY A 53 -17.09 -11.24 7.71
CA GLY A 53 -16.57 -10.58 6.52
C GLY A 53 -15.93 -9.22 6.82
N LEU A 54 -15.32 -9.04 8.00
CA LEU A 54 -14.63 -7.78 8.32
C LEU A 54 -13.34 -7.58 7.49
N MET A 55 -12.92 -8.60 6.73
CA MET A 55 -11.88 -8.49 5.70
C MET A 55 -12.41 -7.96 4.36
N ASP A 56 -13.72 -7.71 4.22
CA ASP A 56 -14.34 -7.18 3.00
C ASP A 56 -14.14 -5.66 2.93
N PHE A 57 -12.88 -5.26 2.69
CA PHE A 57 -12.51 -3.87 2.45
C PHE A 57 -11.46 -3.80 1.35
N GLU A 58 -11.48 -2.68 0.62
CA GLU A 58 -10.50 -2.40 -0.40
C GLU A 58 -9.44 -1.43 0.13
N LEU A 59 -8.18 -1.78 -0.10
CA LEU A 59 -7.05 -0.90 0.17
C LEU A 59 -6.48 -0.40 -1.16
N ALA A 60 -6.45 0.92 -1.33
CA ALA A 60 -5.79 1.54 -2.47
C ALA A 60 -4.52 2.29 -2.04
N ILE A 61 -3.43 2.01 -2.75
CA ILE A 61 -2.15 2.70 -2.59
C ILE A 61 -2.01 3.67 -3.76
N THR A 62 -1.86 4.95 -3.45
CA THR A 62 -1.68 5.99 -4.46
C THR A 62 -0.26 6.53 -4.41
N PHE A 63 0.38 6.56 -5.58
CA PHE A 63 1.66 7.21 -5.79
C PHE A 63 1.43 8.67 -6.19
N LEU A 64 1.93 9.60 -5.40
CA LEU A 64 1.82 11.03 -5.68
C LEU A 64 3.15 11.53 -6.25
N GLU A 65 3.11 12.16 -7.43
CA GLU A 65 4.26 12.91 -7.94
C GLU A 65 4.42 14.18 -7.09
N ASP A 66 5.58 14.35 -6.49
CA ASP A 66 5.88 15.53 -5.68
C ASP A 66 5.89 16.76 -6.61
N LYS A 67 4.94 17.68 -6.40
CA LYS A 67 4.93 18.93 -7.17
C LYS A 67 6.00 19.84 -6.59
N PRO A 68 6.95 20.36 -7.39
CA PRO A 68 8.13 21.09 -6.91
C PRO A 68 7.83 22.44 -6.20
N LYS A 69 6.56 22.81 -5.99
CA LYS A 69 6.15 24.05 -5.33
C LYS A 69 5.02 23.78 -4.33
N GLY A 70 5.41 23.45 -3.11
CA GLY A 70 4.57 23.57 -1.92
C GLY A 70 4.23 22.25 -1.24
N PHE A 71 4.65 22.13 0.02
CA PHE A 71 4.11 21.20 1.02
C PHE A 71 3.81 19.77 0.51
N GLY A 72 4.78 19.17 -0.17
CA GLY A 72 4.77 17.73 -0.51
C GLY A 72 5.38 16.89 0.61
N LEU A 73 4.93 15.64 0.75
CA LEU A 73 5.40 14.68 1.76
C LEU A 73 6.81 14.12 1.45
N GLY A 74 7.54 14.73 0.50
CA GLY A 74 8.82 14.27 -0.03
C GLY A 74 8.68 13.41 -1.29
N LEU A 75 9.77 13.30 -2.05
CA LEU A 75 9.87 12.43 -3.22
C LEU A 75 9.52 10.98 -2.86
N GLY A 76 8.58 10.38 -3.59
CA GLY A 76 8.24 8.96 -3.44
C GLY A 76 7.38 8.62 -2.23
N PHE A 77 6.65 9.58 -1.66
CA PHE A 77 5.79 9.31 -0.51
C PHE A 77 4.60 8.39 -0.86
N PHE A 78 4.40 7.35 -0.06
CA PHE A 78 3.27 6.43 -0.16
C PHE A 78 2.09 6.96 0.62
N LYS A 79 0.98 7.26 -0.08
CA LYS A 79 -0.30 7.51 0.59
C LYS A 79 -1.19 6.27 0.42
N ALA A 80 -1.41 5.56 1.50
CA ALA A 80 -2.45 4.53 1.58
C ALA A 80 -3.76 5.21 2.03
N ASN A 81 -4.86 4.93 1.32
CA ASN A 81 -6.20 5.31 1.76
C ASN A 81 -7.06 4.04 1.83
N LEU A 82 -7.86 3.93 2.88
CA LEU A 82 -8.89 2.89 2.99
C LEU A 82 -10.10 3.34 2.16
N ILE A 83 -10.53 2.52 1.19
CA ILE A 83 -11.73 2.79 0.39
C ILE A 83 -12.90 2.04 1.03
N ARG A 84 -14.06 2.71 1.08
CA ARG A 84 -15.30 2.21 1.69
C ARG A 84 -16.31 1.84 0.63
#